data_AF-A0A8J8K9Q6-F1
#
_entry.id   AF-A0A8J8K9Q6-F1
#
_cell.length_a   1.000
_cell.length_b   1.000
_cell.length_c   1.000
_cell.angle_alpha   90.00
_cell.angle_beta   90.00
_cell.angle_gamma   90.00
#
_symmetry.space_group_name_H-M   'P 1'
#
loop_
_entity.id
_entity.type
_entity.pdbx_description
1 polymer ?
#
loop_
_entity_poly.entity_id
_entity_poly.type
_entity_poly.pdbx_seq_one_letter_code
_entity_poly.pdbx_strand_id
1 'polypeptide(L)'
;MPGNIPPETGKIEFLDTAQLNVPDSISTKGAPLPDDNETKINGYYYNISGSYEGNVTGQIGNANDVYACEGKGTEKDTFLNPKKLKITHIDFQRVCNIVKHEGLSSEENEYIYIAHANYNEGKDKNTSMLARLMTTYSSVAISDKQTALLDTAADALSKYSRKGVVDALLRDTDSTKIDPTDGARFWDGVDFLAWGIDTELKADSNSKPGHNKFDEYNTIKIKKTLYDKFVNKIKQKYPNGAPYKSSHNVQTDKGSHIHKETNRGPRAIYTITASDFSKEEYWLTGDFYYKNDAKKSTSIVATKVAGYSIFWKEIK
;
A
#
# COMPACT_ATOMS: atom_id res chain seq x y z
N MET A 1 -77.26 65.44 -6.80
CA MET A 1 -76.54 64.30 -6.19
C MET A 1 -76.17 64.67 -4.77
N PRO A 2 -76.09 63.75 -3.78
CA PRO A 2 -76.38 62.30 -3.76
C PRO A 2 -77.55 62.00 -2.77
N GLY A 3 -78.13 60.81 -2.61
CA GLY A 3 -77.96 59.48 -3.18
C GLY A 3 -78.95 58.56 -2.44
N ASN A 4 -79.78 57.82 -3.19
CA ASN A 4 -80.73 56.84 -2.65
C ASN A 4 -79.98 55.61 -2.11
N ILE A 5 -80.28 55.20 -0.88
CA ILE A 5 -79.91 53.88 -0.35
C ILE A 5 -81.16 53.00 -0.41
N PRO A 6 -81.15 51.87 -1.13
CA PRO A 6 -82.27 50.91 -1.13
C PRO A 6 -82.33 50.11 0.18
N PRO A 7 -83.51 49.59 0.55
CA PRO A 7 -83.70 48.79 1.76
C PRO A 7 -83.12 47.37 1.59
N GLU A 8 -82.23 46.95 2.49
CA GLU A 8 -81.80 45.56 2.59
C GLU A 8 -82.95 44.70 3.13
N THR A 9 -83.61 43.97 2.22
CA THR A 9 -84.41 42.79 2.57
C THR A 9 -83.86 41.60 1.81
N GLY A 10 -83.13 40.74 2.51
CA GLY A 10 -82.59 39.51 1.96
C GLY A 10 -82.37 38.50 3.07
N LYS A 11 -83.34 37.62 3.30
CA LYS A 11 -83.11 36.38 4.04
C LYS A 11 -82.09 35.56 3.27
N ILE A 12 -80.99 35.19 3.91
CA ILE A 12 -80.04 34.21 3.38
C ILE A 12 -80.60 32.83 3.71
N GLU A 13 -81.06 32.09 2.70
CA GLU A 13 -81.35 30.66 2.80
C GLU A 13 -80.16 29.90 2.25
N PHE A 14 -79.56 29.03 3.08
CA PHE A 14 -78.53 28.10 2.63
C PHE A 14 -79.22 26.92 1.95
N LEU A 15 -79.10 26.83 0.62
CA LEU A 15 -79.43 25.62 -0.12
C LEU A 15 -78.26 24.64 0.06
N ASP A 16 -78.49 23.60 0.86
CA ASP A 16 -77.60 22.44 0.93
C ASP A 16 -77.69 21.65 -0.38
N THR A 17 -76.85 22.00 -1.34
CA THR A 17 -76.56 21.13 -2.49
C THR A 17 -75.28 20.34 -2.20
N ALA A 18 -75.31 19.48 -1.18
CA ALA A 18 -74.32 18.44 -1.01
C ALA A 18 -74.44 17.41 -2.16
N GLN A 19 -73.78 17.69 -3.29
CA GLN A 19 -73.28 16.60 -4.13
C GLN A 19 -72.11 15.96 -3.38
N LEU A 20 -72.43 14.97 -2.53
CA LEU A 20 -71.45 14.05 -1.98
C LEU A 20 -70.95 13.17 -3.14
N ASN A 21 -69.84 13.54 -3.76
CA ASN A 21 -69.16 12.67 -4.72
C ASN A 21 -68.36 11.62 -3.92
N VAL A 22 -69.04 10.57 -3.48
CA VAL A 22 -68.40 9.40 -2.86
C VAL A 22 -67.90 8.50 -4.00
N PRO A 23 -66.58 8.34 -4.18
CA PRO A 23 -66.08 7.39 -5.17
C PRO A 23 -66.47 5.96 -4.78
N ASP A 24 -66.93 5.17 -5.76
CA ASP A 24 -67.37 3.78 -5.57
C ASP A 24 -66.29 2.85 -4.97
N SER A 25 -65.02 3.28 -5.03
CA SER A 25 -63.92 2.67 -4.28
C SER A 25 -62.71 3.62 -4.19
N ILE A 26 -61.96 3.51 -3.09
CA ILE A 26 -60.65 4.15 -2.94
C ILE A 26 -59.61 3.06 -3.23
N SER A 27 -58.80 3.22 -4.28
CA SER A 27 -57.67 2.31 -4.52
C SER A 27 -56.65 2.44 -3.38
N THR A 28 -56.45 1.37 -2.61
CA THR A 28 -55.39 1.27 -1.59
C THR A 28 -54.04 0.87 -2.19
N LYS A 29 -53.98 0.57 -3.49
CA LYS A 29 -52.72 0.59 -4.23
C LYS A 29 -52.31 2.05 -4.35
N GLY A 30 -51.48 2.50 -3.42
CA GLY A 30 -50.73 3.74 -3.57
C GLY A 30 -50.06 3.75 -4.94
N ALA A 31 -49.90 4.94 -5.52
CA ALA A 31 -49.01 5.12 -6.66
C ALA A 31 -47.67 4.40 -6.36
N PRO A 32 -47.05 3.72 -7.34
CA PRO A 32 -45.71 3.19 -7.11
C PRO A 32 -44.87 4.31 -6.54
N LEU A 33 -44.27 4.08 -5.35
CA LEU A 33 -43.23 4.93 -4.83
C LEU A 33 -42.22 5.12 -5.96
N PRO A 34 -41.78 6.35 -6.27
CA PRO A 34 -40.63 6.51 -7.15
C PRO A 34 -39.53 5.61 -6.60
N ASP A 35 -38.92 4.78 -7.45
CA ASP A 35 -37.74 4.02 -7.05
C ASP A 35 -36.79 5.01 -6.38
N ASP A 36 -36.47 4.78 -5.11
CA ASP A 36 -35.36 5.42 -4.43
C ASP A 36 -34.09 4.92 -5.13
N ASN A 37 -33.86 5.40 -6.35
CA ASN A 37 -32.57 5.31 -7.03
C ASN A 37 -31.64 6.23 -6.24
N GLU A 38 -31.18 5.76 -5.08
CA GLU A 38 -29.98 6.30 -4.46
C GLU A 38 -28.96 6.42 -5.58
N THR A 39 -28.55 7.65 -5.86
CA THR A 39 -27.72 7.93 -7.02
C THR A 39 -26.37 7.27 -6.79
N LYS A 40 -26.15 6.15 -7.47
CA LYS A 40 -24.92 5.36 -7.37
C LYS A 40 -23.74 6.17 -7.85
N ILE A 41 -22.55 5.89 -7.32
CA ILE A 41 -21.34 6.65 -7.66
C ILE A 41 -20.46 5.80 -8.58
N ASN A 42 -20.05 6.37 -9.70
CA ASN A 42 -19.08 5.76 -10.61
C ASN A 42 -17.75 5.49 -9.92
N GLY A 43 -17.09 4.39 -10.30
CA GLY A 43 -15.74 4.07 -9.84
C GLY A 43 -15.54 2.59 -9.57
N TYR A 44 -14.35 2.26 -9.06
CA TYR A 44 -13.93 0.91 -8.69
C TYR A 44 -13.87 0.76 -7.18
N TYR A 45 -14.46 -0.30 -6.65
CA TYR A 45 -14.65 -0.52 -5.22
C TYR A 45 -13.83 -1.72 -4.76
N TYR A 46 -13.01 -1.48 -3.75
CA TYR A 46 -12.17 -2.51 -3.11
C TYR A 46 -12.49 -2.59 -1.64
N ASN A 47 -12.68 -3.80 -1.15
CA ASN A 47 -12.75 -4.07 0.28
C ASN A 47 -11.45 -3.62 0.96
N ILE A 48 -11.53 -3.11 2.18
CA ILE A 48 -10.37 -2.87 3.04
C ILE A 48 -9.50 -4.12 3.24
N SER A 49 -10.02 -5.33 3.00
CA SER A 49 -9.26 -6.59 2.98
C SER A 49 -8.44 -6.81 1.70
N GLY A 50 -8.53 -5.92 0.71
CA GLY A 50 -7.86 -6.03 -0.59
C GLY A 50 -8.61 -6.86 -1.65
N SER A 51 -9.86 -7.24 -1.39
CA SER A 51 -10.72 -7.90 -2.39
C SER A 51 -11.37 -6.86 -3.31
N TYR A 52 -11.50 -7.17 -4.59
CA TYR A 52 -12.28 -6.34 -5.52
C TYR A 52 -13.77 -6.66 -5.37
N GLU A 53 -14.58 -5.63 -5.13
CA GLU A 53 -16.02 -5.79 -4.94
C GLU A 53 -16.80 -5.52 -6.23
N GLY A 54 -16.35 -4.59 -7.06
CA GLY A 54 -16.97 -4.31 -8.34
C GLY A 54 -16.72 -2.89 -8.82
N ASN A 55 -17.34 -2.53 -9.94
CA ASN A 55 -17.32 -1.18 -10.48
C ASN A 55 -18.70 -0.72 -10.89
N VAL A 56 -18.88 0.59 -10.89
CA VAL A 56 -20.11 1.27 -11.32
C VAL A 56 -19.76 2.23 -12.44
N THR A 57 -20.57 2.23 -13.50
CA THR A 57 -20.42 3.11 -14.66
C THR A 57 -21.78 3.69 -15.06
N GLY A 58 -21.78 4.80 -15.80
CA GLY A 58 -22.99 5.45 -16.31
C GLY A 58 -23.81 6.21 -15.26
N GLN A 59 -23.22 6.47 -14.08
CA GLN A 59 -23.84 7.19 -12.96
C GLN A 59 -23.12 8.53 -12.70
N ILE A 60 -23.28 9.12 -11.51
CA ILE A 60 -22.57 10.36 -11.13
C ILE A 60 -21.11 10.09 -10.74
N GLY A 61 -20.24 11.09 -10.86
CA GLY A 61 -18.82 10.96 -10.51
C GLY A 61 -17.94 10.39 -11.64
N ASN A 62 -16.67 10.11 -11.36
CA ASN A 62 -15.69 9.69 -12.36
C ASN A 62 -15.51 8.16 -12.35
N ALA A 63 -15.64 7.52 -13.51
CA ALA A 63 -15.48 6.07 -13.66
C ALA A 63 -14.08 5.53 -13.29
N ASN A 64 -13.06 6.39 -13.27
CA ASN A 64 -11.69 6.02 -12.88
C ASN A 64 -11.38 6.27 -11.41
N ASP A 65 -12.35 6.75 -10.62
CA ASP A 65 -12.18 6.90 -9.18
C ASP A 65 -12.05 5.52 -8.50
N VAL A 66 -11.28 5.48 -7.43
CA VAL A 66 -11.10 4.28 -6.60
C VAL A 66 -11.69 4.54 -5.22
N TYR A 67 -12.44 3.58 -4.70
CA TYR A 67 -13.05 3.62 -3.38
C TYR A 67 -12.61 2.40 -2.55
N ALA A 68 -12.27 2.64 -1.29
CA ALA A 68 -12.20 1.61 -0.28
C ALA A 68 -13.57 1.44 0.37
N CYS A 69 -14.00 0.22 0.64
CA CYS A 69 -15.28 -0.06 1.29
C CYS A 69 -15.18 -1.24 2.27
N GLU A 70 -16.25 -1.46 3.04
CA GLU A 70 -16.35 -2.57 4.00
C GLU A 70 -17.04 -3.80 3.40
N GLY A 71 -17.37 -3.75 2.10
CA GLY A 71 -17.99 -4.84 1.35
C GLY A 71 -19.13 -4.36 0.46
N LYS A 72 -19.86 -5.32 -0.12
CA LYS A 72 -21.09 -5.06 -0.87
C LYS A 72 -22.26 -4.82 0.07
N GLY A 73 -23.14 -3.90 -0.31
CA GLY A 73 -24.48 -3.80 0.27
C GLY A 73 -25.39 -4.92 -0.23
N THR A 74 -26.63 -4.90 0.25
CA THR A 74 -27.67 -5.87 -0.14
C THR A 74 -28.20 -5.63 -1.55
N GLU A 75 -28.09 -4.40 -2.04
CA GLU A 75 -28.58 -4.00 -3.36
C GLU A 75 -27.46 -3.98 -4.39
N LYS A 76 -27.83 -4.17 -5.66
CA LYS A 76 -26.87 -4.16 -6.77
C LYS A 76 -26.14 -2.81 -6.82
N ASP A 77 -24.82 -2.83 -6.98
CA ASP A 77 -23.95 -1.66 -7.09
C ASP A 77 -23.96 -0.74 -5.86
N THR A 78 -24.33 -1.29 -4.69
CA THR A 78 -24.19 -0.61 -3.40
C THR A 78 -23.00 -1.17 -2.64
N PHE A 79 -22.27 -0.31 -1.94
CA PHE A 79 -21.06 -0.66 -1.20
C PHE A 79 -21.11 -0.01 0.18
N LEU A 80 -20.64 -0.72 1.19
CA LEU A 80 -20.70 -0.28 2.57
C LEU A 80 -19.58 0.71 2.88
N ASN A 81 -19.93 1.88 3.40
CA ASN A 81 -19.00 2.92 3.86
C ASN A 81 -17.88 3.27 2.84
N PRO A 82 -18.22 3.58 1.57
CA PRO A 82 -17.20 3.84 0.55
C PRO A 82 -16.44 5.14 0.84
N LYS A 83 -15.11 5.06 0.87
CA LYS A 83 -14.18 6.19 1.02
C LYS A 83 -13.35 6.35 -0.23
N LYS A 84 -13.47 7.49 -0.90
CA LYS A 84 -12.68 7.79 -2.11
C LYS A 84 -11.19 7.85 -1.78
N LEU A 85 -10.38 7.16 -2.56
CA LEU A 85 -8.92 7.18 -2.49
C LEU A 85 -8.37 8.22 -3.48
N LYS A 86 -7.31 8.92 -3.12
CA LYS A 86 -6.67 9.95 -3.96
C LYS A 86 -5.74 9.33 -5.00
N ILE A 87 -6.30 8.49 -5.88
CA ILE A 87 -5.58 7.77 -6.93
C ILE A 87 -6.54 7.42 -8.09
N THR A 88 -6.02 7.31 -9.31
CA THR A 88 -6.78 6.76 -10.45
C THR A 88 -6.76 5.23 -10.42
N HIS A 89 -7.75 4.58 -11.03
CA HIS A 89 -7.80 3.11 -11.05
C HIS A 89 -6.57 2.47 -11.70
N ILE A 90 -6.11 2.97 -12.85
CA ILE A 90 -4.92 2.42 -13.51
C ILE A 90 -3.66 2.59 -12.66
N ASP A 91 -3.51 3.73 -11.98
CA ASP A 91 -2.36 3.94 -11.11
C ASP A 91 -2.43 3.02 -9.88
N PHE A 92 -3.63 2.84 -9.31
CA PHE A 92 -3.86 1.91 -8.21
C PHE A 92 -3.46 0.48 -8.59
N GLN A 93 -3.91 -0.01 -9.75
CA GLN A 93 -3.55 -1.35 -10.23
C GLN A 93 -2.03 -1.52 -10.39
N ARG A 94 -1.34 -0.49 -10.92
CA ARG A 94 0.11 -0.52 -11.12
C ARG A 94 0.89 -0.46 -9.81
N VAL A 95 0.48 0.40 -8.87
CA VAL A 95 1.08 0.44 -7.53
C VAL A 95 0.91 -0.92 -6.85
N CYS A 96 -0.28 -1.52 -6.90
CA CYS A 96 -0.52 -2.84 -6.32
C CYS A 96 0.35 -3.93 -6.99
N ASN A 97 0.55 -3.86 -8.31
CA ASN A 97 1.45 -4.79 -8.99
C ASN A 97 2.89 -4.65 -8.50
N ILE A 98 3.40 -3.41 -8.40
CA ILE A 98 4.77 -3.18 -7.95
C ILE A 98 4.96 -3.63 -6.50
N VAL A 99 4.03 -3.30 -5.60
CA VAL A 99 4.05 -3.79 -4.20
C VAL A 99 4.06 -5.32 -4.15
N LYS A 100 3.30 -6.00 -5.03
CA LYS A 100 3.30 -7.46 -5.14
C LYS A 100 4.68 -8.02 -5.52
N HIS A 101 5.37 -7.36 -6.45
CA HIS A 101 6.70 -7.77 -6.91
C HIS A 101 7.82 -7.46 -5.90
N GLU A 102 7.68 -6.37 -5.13
CA GLU A 102 8.62 -6.00 -4.07
C GLU A 102 8.54 -6.94 -2.86
N GLY A 103 7.35 -7.47 -2.54
CA GLY A 103 7.21 -8.46 -1.47
C GLY A 103 7.76 -9.83 -1.86
N LEU A 104 8.58 -10.42 -0.98
CA LEU A 104 9.37 -11.62 -1.29
C LEU A 104 8.92 -12.87 -0.52
N SER A 105 7.86 -12.75 0.30
CA SER A 105 7.35 -13.80 1.20
C SER A 105 5.83 -14.01 1.05
N SER A 106 5.27 -14.95 1.83
CA SER A 106 3.82 -15.13 1.96
C SER A 106 3.22 -14.37 3.15
N GLU A 107 3.99 -13.50 3.82
CA GLU A 107 3.54 -12.76 4.99
C GLU A 107 2.83 -11.46 4.59
N GLU A 108 1.55 -11.33 4.96
CA GLU A 108 0.72 -10.17 4.62
C GLU A 108 1.35 -8.83 5.03
N ASN A 109 1.96 -8.77 6.23
CA ASN A 109 2.55 -7.54 6.74
C ASN A 109 3.71 -7.01 5.88
N GLU A 110 4.41 -7.86 5.11
CA GLU A 110 5.48 -7.38 4.23
C GLU A 110 4.91 -6.44 3.16
N TYR A 111 3.82 -6.83 2.51
CA TYR A 111 3.13 -6.05 1.49
C TYR A 111 2.51 -4.77 2.05
N ILE A 112 1.89 -4.87 3.24
CA ILE A 112 1.36 -3.69 3.94
C ILE A 112 2.48 -2.70 4.24
N TYR A 113 3.61 -3.17 4.77
CA TYR A 113 4.71 -2.29 5.17
C TYR A 113 5.42 -1.68 3.96
N ILE A 114 5.56 -2.41 2.85
CA ILE A 114 6.07 -1.86 1.58
C ILE A 114 5.17 -0.72 1.08
N ALA A 115 3.85 -0.91 1.09
CA ALA A 115 2.90 0.12 0.65
C ALA A 115 2.97 1.37 1.54
N HIS A 116 3.03 1.22 2.87
CA HIS A 116 3.15 2.35 3.79
C HIS A 116 4.52 3.05 3.68
N ALA A 117 5.61 2.29 3.51
CA ALA A 117 6.94 2.88 3.28
C ALA A 117 6.98 3.70 1.98
N ASN A 118 6.39 3.17 0.91
CA ASN A 118 6.24 3.90 -0.35
C ASN A 118 5.38 5.16 -0.21
N TYR A 119 4.26 5.07 0.50
CA TYR A 119 3.41 6.25 0.76
C TYR A 119 4.19 7.32 1.55
N ASN A 120 4.91 6.93 2.61
CA ASN A 120 5.71 7.85 3.41
C ASN A 120 6.83 8.51 2.59
N GLU A 121 7.53 7.75 1.75
CA GLU A 121 8.54 8.29 0.85
C GLU A 121 7.93 9.24 -0.18
N GLY A 122 6.78 8.88 -0.75
CA GLY A 122 6.03 9.76 -1.66
C GLY A 122 5.70 11.10 -1.00
N LYS A 123 5.20 11.09 0.24
CA LYS A 123 4.93 12.31 1.01
C LYS A 123 6.18 13.14 1.27
N ASP A 124 7.30 12.53 1.70
CA ASP A 124 8.56 13.26 1.91
C ASP A 124 9.08 13.91 0.62
N LYS A 125 8.96 13.22 -0.52
CA LYS A 125 9.41 13.71 -1.83
C LYS A 125 8.37 14.54 -2.57
N ASN A 126 7.20 14.78 -1.99
CA ASN A 126 6.08 15.43 -2.65
C ASN A 126 5.72 14.80 -4.02
N THR A 127 5.65 13.48 -4.06
CA THR A 127 5.28 12.67 -5.25
C THR A 127 4.15 11.69 -4.92
N SER A 128 3.46 11.20 -5.95
CA SER A 128 2.51 10.09 -5.77
C SER A 128 3.26 8.77 -5.50
N MET A 129 2.56 7.80 -4.92
CA MET A 129 3.08 6.44 -4.72
C MET A 129 3.66 5.86 -6.01
N LEU A 130 2.89 5.93 -7.12
CA LEU A 130 3.32 5.43 -8.42
C LEU A 130 4.55 6.18 -8.93
N ALA A 131 4.53 7.52 -8.92
CA ALA A 131 5.64 8.32 -9.42
C ALA A 131 6.95 7.95 -8.71
N ARG A 132 6.89 7.68 -7.39
CA ARG A 132 8.06 7.21 -6.65
C ARG A 132 8.49 5.81 -7.06
N LEU A 133 7.57 4.86 -7.16
CA LEU A 133 7.87 3.47 -7.57
C LEU A 133 8.40 3.38 -9.01
N MET A 134 8.08 4.32 -9.89
CA MET A 134 8.63 4.38 -11.24
C MET A 134 10.12 4.75 -11.29
N THR A 135 10.69 5.25 -10.18
CA THR A 135 12.13 5.55 -10.07
C THR A 135 12.95 4.32 -9.67
N THR A 136 14.24 4.50 -9.42
CA THR A 136 15.15 3.50 -8.85
C THR A 136 14.82 3.13 -7.40
N TYR A 137 13.85 3.80 -6.78
CA TYR A 137 13.33 3.45 -5.45
C TYR A 137 12.79 2.02 -5.38
N SER A 138 12.24 1.52 -6.48
CA SER A 138 11.82 0.13 -6.64
C SER A 138 12.76 -0.57 -7.62
N SER A 139 13.17 -1.80 -7.29
CA SER A 139 14.03 -2.62 -8.13
C SER A 139 13.26 -3.41 -9.20
N VAL A 140 11.93 -3.36 -9.17
CA VAL A 140 11.06 -4.06 -10.12
C VAL A 140 11.38 -3.63 -11.56
N ALA A 141 11.37 -4.61 -12.48
CA ALA A 141 11.67 -4.36 -13.88
C ALA A 141 10.68 -3.35 -14.49
N ILE A 142 11.14 -2.54 -15.44
CA ILE A 142 10.30 -1.48 -16.04
C ILE A 142 9.04 -2.05 -16.71
N SER A 143 9.13 -3.24 -17.31
CA SER A 143 7.99 -3.97 -17.90
C SER A 143 6.92 -4.30 -16.85
N ASP A 144 7.35 -4.74 -15.66
CA ASP A 144 6.45 -5.12 -14.57
C ASP A 144 5.85 -3.86 -13.91
N LYS A 145 6.60 -2.75 -13.85
CA LYS A 145 6.10 -1.44 -13.40
C LYS A 145 5.05 -0.83 -14.34
N GLN A 146 5.04 -1.23 -15.60
CA GLN A 146 4.04 -0.81 -16.59
C GLN A 146 2.81 -1.74 -16.62
N THR A 147 2.88 -2.89 -15.95
CA THR A 147 1.80 -3.87 -15.91
C THR A 147 0.81 -3.54 -14.79
N ALA A 148 -0.48 -3.53 -15.13
CA ALA A 148 -1.56 -3.37 -14.17
C ALA A 148 -1.89 -4.72 -13.50
N LEU A 149 -2.05 -4.72 -12.17
CA LEU A 149 -2.59 -5.88 -11.48
C LEU A 149 -4.09 -6.02 -11.79
N LEU A 150 -4.52 -7.16 -12.30
CA LEU A 150 -5.93 -7.43 -12.56
C LEU A 150 -6.77 -7.34 -11.28
N ASP A 151 -7.92 -6.67 -11.38
CA ASP A 151 -8.85 -6.50 -10.25
C ASP A 151 -9.31 -7.85 -9.69
N THR A 152 -9.57 -8.79 -10.60
CA THR A 152 -10.05 -10.15 -10.31
C THR A 152 -8.96 -11.11 -9.83
N ALA A 153 -7.69 -10.70 -9.77
CA ALA A 153 -6.61 -11.55 -9.27
C ALA A 153 -6.84 -11.88 -7.79
N ALA A 154 -7.27 -13.10 -7.49
CA ALA A 154 -7.75 -13.50 -6.17
C ALA A 154 -6.67 -14.16 -5.29
N ASP A 155 -5.43 -14.30 -5.78
CA ASP A 155 -4.32 -14.86 -5.01
C ASP A 155 -3.98 -14.00 -3.79
N ALA A 156 -3.41 -14.64 -2.76
CA ALA A 156 -3.15 -14.00 -1.48
C ALA A 156 -2.25 -12.77 -1.61
N LEU A 157 -1.20 -12.84 -2.44
CA LEU A 157 -0.24 -11.74 -2.59
C LEU A 157 -0.87 -10.54 -3.29
N SER A 158 -1.71 -10.77 -4.29
CA SER A 158 -2.52 -9.72 -4.92
C SER A 158 -3.48 -9.06 -3.93
N LYS A 159 -4.13 -9.83 -3.06
CA LYS A 159 -5.00 -9.28 -1.99
C LYS A 159 -4.19 -8.48 -0.97
N TYR A 160 -3.07 -9.01 -0.49
CA TYR A 160 -2.21 -8.32 0.48
C TYR A 160 -1.64 -7.00 -0.08
N SER A 161 -1.26 -7.00 -1.36
CA SER A 161 -0.78 -5.79 -2.04
C SER A 161 -1.86 -4.74 -2.14
N ARG A 162 -3.08 -5.10 -2.57
CA ARG A 162 -4.22 -4.18 -2.59
C ARG A 162 -4.59 -3.68 -1.19
N LYS A 163 -4.62 -4.57 -0.20
CA LYS A 163 -4.86 -4.22 1.21
C LYS A 163 -3.87 -3.17 1.70
N GLY A 164 -2.58 -3.38 1.46
CA GLY A 164 -1.52 -2.44 1.84
C GLY A 164 -1.69 -1.07 1.19
N VAL A 165 -1.97 -1.02 -0.12
CA VAL A 165 -2.15 0.23 -0.86
C VAL A 165 -3.41 0.96 -0.42
N VAL A 166 -4.53 0.25 -0.24
CA VAL A 166 -5.78 0.81 0.30
C VAL A 166 -5.55 1.39 1.69
N ASP A 167 -4.93 0.63 2.59
CA ASP A 167 -4.72 1.04 3.98
C ASP A 167 -3.78 2.26 4.08
N ALA A 168 -2.73 2.32 3.25
CA ALA A 168 -1.84 3.48 3.18
C ALA A 168 -2.56 4.73 2.64
N LEU A 169 -3.34 4.60 1.56
CA LEU A 169 -4.05 5.73 0.94
C LEU A 169 -5.20 6.25 1.82
N LEU A 170 -5.85 5.38 2.60
CA LEU A 170 -6.88 5.79 3.54
C LEU A 170 -6.38 6.77 4.60
N ARG A 171 -5.06 6.85 4.88
CA ARG A 171 -4.50 7.85 5.79
C ARG A 171 -4.73 9.30 5.35
N ASP A 172 -5.03 9.53 4.07
CA ASP A 172 -5.39 10.86 3.56
C ASP A 172 -6.86 11.25 3.83
N THR A 173 -7.72 10.29 4.18
CA THR A 173 -9.19 10.49 4.28
C THR A 173 -9.81 9.91 5.55
N ASP A 174 -9.05 9.16 6.34
CA ASP A 174 -9.49 8.50 7.55
C ASP A 174 -8.46 8.70 8.68
N SER A 175 -8.80 9.57 9.63
CA SER A 175 -7.90 9.94 10.74
C SER A 175 -7.65 8.79 11.73
N THR A 176 -8.44 7.71 11.69
CA THR A 176 -8.19 6.52 12.53
C THR A 176 -7.11 5.63 11.94
N LYS A 177 -6.70 5.85 10.68
CA LYS A 177 -5.64 5.08 10.03
C LYS A 177 -4.27 5.62 10.41
N ILE A 178 -3.44 4.72 10.92
CA ILE A 178 -2.07 5.00 11.36
C ILE A 178 -1.05 4.32 10.46
N ASP A 179 0.18 4.81 10.49
CA ASP A 179 1.31 4.15 9.85
C ASP A 179 1.82 2.98 10.70
N PRO A 180 1.65 1.71 10.27
CA PRO A 180 2.11 0.56 11.04
C PRO A 180 3.64 0.39 11.00
N THR A 181 4.33 1.14 10.14
CA THR A 181 5.79 1.07 9.94
C THR A 181 6.59 2.02 10.83
N ASP A 182 5.91 2.85 11.63
CA ASP A 182 6.54 3.88 12.48
C ASP A 182 7.43 4.86 11.67
N GLY A 183 6.92 5.31 10.52
CA GLY A 183 7.58 6.28 9.67
C GLY A 183 8.70 5.68 8.81
N ALA A 184 8.69 4.36 8.56
CA ALA A 184 9.64 3.79 7.62
C ALA A 184 9.41 4.38 6.22
N ARG A 185 10.49 4.58 5.48
CA ARG A 185 10.49 5.12 4.12
C ARG A 185 11.23 4.23 3.14
N PHE A 186 11.99 3.26 3.62
CA PHE A 186 12.78 2.33 2.82
C PHE A 186 12.68 0.92 3.39
N TRP A 187 13.04 -0.07 2.59
CA TRP A 187 13.26 -1.44 3.03
C TRP A 187 14.53 -2.00 2.38
N ASP A 188 15.10 -3.06 2.96
CA ASP A 188 16.07 -3.93 2.27
C ASP A 188 15.71 -5.39 2.48
N GLY A 189 16.22 -6.22 1.58
CA GLY A 189 16.11 -7.65 1.65
C GLY A 189 17.37 -8.31 2.19
N VAL A 190 17.57 -9.56 1.76
CA VAL A 190 18.68 -10.43 2.16
C VAL A 190 20.06 -9.83 1.86
N ASP A 191 20.17 -8.95 0.86
CA ASP A 191 21.41 -8.30 0.44
C ASP A 191 22.05 -7.45 1.54
N PHE A 192 21.25 -6.80 2.39
CA PHE A 192 21.76 -6.10 3.57
C PHE A 192 22.57 -7.03 4.50
N LEU A 193 22.08 -8.25 4.73
CA LEU A 193 22.76 -9.25 5.56
C LEU A 193 23.86 -10.00 4.81
N ALA A 194 23.71 -10.18 3.50
CA ALA A 194 24.64 -10.94 2.68
C ALA A 194 25.93 -10.17 2.39
N TRP A 195 25.83 -8.88 2.06
CA TRP A 195 26.98 -8.06 1.67
C TRP A 195 27.62 -7.32 2.84
N GLY A 196 26.87 -7.09 3.93
CA GLY A 196 27.42 -6.46 5.13
C GLY A 196 27.95 -5.05 4.87
N ILE A 197 29.06 -4.72 5.53
CA ILE A 197 29.58 -3.35 5.60
C ILE A 197 30.69 -3.16 4.59
N ASP A 198 31.73 -3.98 4.64
CA ASP A 198 32.91 -3.85 3.79
C ASP A 198 33.67 -5.16 3.57
N THR A 199 33.24 -6.27 4.18
CA THR A 199 33.92 -7.56 4.05
C THR A 199 33.68 -8.21 2.70
N GLU A 200 32.41 -8.25 2.26
CA GLU A 200 32.00 -8.98 1.07
C GLU A 200 31.98 -8.07 -0.17
N LEU A 201 32.54 -8.53 -1.29
CA LEU A 201 32.33 -7.91 -2.60
C LEU A 201 30.86 -8.11 -3.02
N LYS A 202 30.16 -7.05 -3.45
CA LYS A 202 28.76 -7.21 -3.91
C LYS A 202 28.71 -8.10 -5.15
N ALA A 203 27.69 -8.94 -5.25
CA ALA A 203 27.53 -9.87 -6.38
C ALA A 203 27.43 -9.19 -7.75
N ASP A 204 26.99 -7.94 -7.78
CA ASP A 204 26.83 -7.12 -8.99
C ASP A 204 27.99 -6.11 -9.18
N SER A 205 29.10 -6.28 -8.46
CA SER A 205 30.26 -5.39 -8.54
C SER A 205 31.57 -6.15 -8.68
N ASN A 206 32.55 -5.51 -9.34
CA ASN A 206 33.93 -6.02 -9.42
C ASN A 206 34.89 -5.24 -8.51
N SER A 207 34.40 -4.23 -7.78
CA SER A 207 35.26 -3.38 -6.96
C SER A 207 34.59 -2.82 -5.71
N LYS A 208 33.26 -2.78 -5.64
CA LYS A 208 32.53 -2.20 -4.50
C LYS A 208 32.19 -3.28 -3.46
N PRO A 209 32.83 -3.28 -2.28
CA PRO A 209 32.38 -4.10 -1.18
C PRO A 209 31.17 -3.49 -0.47
N GLY A 210 30.45 -4.33 0.29
CA GLY A 210 29.45 -3.86 1.23
C GLY A 210 28.13 -3.42 0.64
N HIS A 211 27.11 -3.36 1.48
CA HIS A 211 25.80 -2.84 1.13
C HIS A 211 25.83 -1.30 1.08
N ASN A 212 25.17 -0.70 0.07
CA ASN A 212 25.24 0.75 -0.18
C ASN A 212 24.84 1.62 1.02
N LYS A 213 23.95 1.12 1.88
CA LYS A 213 23.48 1.89 3.06
C LYS A 213 24.60 2.28 4.01
N PHE A 214 25.62 1.44 4.15
CA PHE A 214 26.77 1.76 5.00
C PHE A 214 27.57 2.94 4.44
N ASP A 215 27.50 3.22 3.13
CA ASP A 215 28.10 4.41 2.49
C ASP A 215 27.17 5.64 2.49
N GLU A 216 25.85 5.41 2.48
CA GLU A 216 24.84 6.45 2.26
C GLU A 216 24.48 7.20 3.54
N TYR A 217 24.47 6.50 4.69
CA TYR A 217 23.98 7.03 5.95
C TYR A 217 25.09 7.19 6.99
N ASN A 218 24.93 8.20 7.84
CA ASN A 218 25.88 8.57 8.89
C ASN A 218 25.87 7.54 10.03
N THR A 219 24.69 7.07 10.41
CA THR A 219 24.55 5.95 11.36
C THR A 219 23.44 5.01 10.92
N ILE A 220 23.61 3.73 11.27
CA ILE A 220 22.61 2.67 11.08
C ILE A 220 22.38 2.01 12.43
N LYS A 221 21.11 1.96 12.85
CA LYS A 221 20.68 1.40 14.13
C LYS A 221 19.66 0.29 13.94
N ILE A 222 19.89 -0.87 14.58
CA ILE A 222 18.93 -1.97 14.60
C ILE A 222 18.83 -2.50 16.02
N LYS A 223 17.62 -2.47 16.60
CA LYS A 223 17.38 -3.14 17.89
C LYS A 223 17.70 -4.62 17.77
N LYS A 224 18.34 -5.20 18.79
CA LYS A 224 18.74 -6.62 18.79
C LYS A 224 17.58 -7.55 18.43
N THR A 225 16.42 -7.29 19.02
CA THR A 225 15.20 -8.07 18.78
C THR A 225 14.72 -8.01 17.33
N LEU A 226 14.87 -6.86 16.65
CA LEU A 226 14.53 -6.72 15.23
C LEU A 226 15.59 -7.41 14.35
N TYR A 227 16.87 -7.22 14.66
CA TYR A 227 17.95 -7.89 13.96
C TYR A 227 17.80 -9.41 14.02
N ASP A 228 17.61 -9.98 15.21
CA ASP A 228 17.47 -11.43 15.39
C ASP A 228 16.24 -11.96 14.65
N LYS A 229 15.11 -11.22 14.70
CA LYS A 229 13.91 -11.56 13.92
C LYS A 229 14.21 -11.58 12.42
N PHE A 230 14.95 -10.60 11.91
CA PHE A 230 15.31 -10.51 10.49
C PHE A 230 16.23 -11.65 10.08
N VAL A 231 17.33 -11.86 10.81
CA VAL A 231 18.28 -12.95 10.55
C VAL A 231 17.58 -14.31 10.55
N ASN A 232 16.71 -14.56 11.52
CA ASN A 232 15.98 -15.84 11.61
C ASN A 232 15.10 -16.08 10.37
N LYS A 233 14.35 -15.06 9.93
CA LYS A 233 13.50 -15.19 8.72
C LYS A 233 14.33 -15.41 7.46
N ILE A 234 15.45 -14.71 7.30
CA ILE A 234 16.33 -14.89 6.14
C ILE A 234 17.00 -16.26 6.15
N LYS A 235 17.49 -16.74 7.31
CA LYS A 235 18.06 -18.09 7.44
C LYS A 235 17.05 -19.21 7.19
N GLN A 236 15.77 -19.01 7.52
CA GLN A 236 14.71 -19.96 7.15
C GLN A 236 14.54 -20.08 5.63
N LYS A 237 14.65 -18.96 4.89
CA LYS A 237 14.58 -18.96 3.42
C LYS A 237 15.86 -19.49 2.77
N TYR A 238 17.01 -19.13 3.34
CA TYR A 238 18.34 -19.40 2.80
C TYR A 238 19.23 -20.12 3.82
N PRO A 239 18.90 -21.37 4.18
CA PRO A 239 19.65 -22.11 5.22
C PRO A 239 21.11 -22.37 4.83
N ASN A 240 21.40 -22.39 3.53
CA ASN A 240 22.73 -22.66 2.97
C ASN A 240 23.35 -21.41 2.32
N GLY A 241 22.91 -20.22 2.72
CA GLY A 241 23.36 -18.95 2.14
C GLY A 241 22.51 -18.47 0.97
N ALA A 242 22.69 -17.19 0.62
CA ALA A 242 21.90 -16.48 -0.37
C ALA A 242 22.60 -16.47 -1.74
N PRO A 243 22.00 -17.04 -2.80
CA PRO A 243 22.62 -17.13 -4.11
C PRO A 243 22.33 -15.89 -4.98
N TYR A 244 23.37 -15.29 -5.55
CA TYR A 244 23.27 -14.18 -6.48
C TYR A 244 23.96 -14.49 -7.80
N LYS A 245 23.45 -13.93 -8.90
CA LYS A 245 24.22 -13.90 -10.14
C LYS A 245 25.44 -13.03 -9.88
N SER A 246 26.63 -13.57 -10.12
CA SER A 246 27.88 -12.90 -9.79
C SER A 246 28.52 -12.26 -11.02
N SER A 247 29.01 -11.03 -10.89
CA SER A 247 29.90 -10.38 -11.88
C SER A 247 31.36 -10.74 -11.67
N HIS A 248 31.73 -11.15 -10.46
CA HIS A 248 33.09 -11.54 -10.07
C HIS A 248 33.21 -13.05 -9.88
N ASN A 249 34.45 -13.53 -9.82
CA ASN A 249 34.81 -14.94 -9.66
C ASN A 249 35.83 -15.11 -8.53
N VAL A 250 36.24 -16.36 -8.27
CA VAL A 250 37.19 -16.73 -7.21
C VAL A 250 38.52 -15.95 -7.29
N GLN A 251 38.98 -15.58 -8.49
CA GLN A 251 40.26 -14.87 -8.65
C GLN A 251 40.18 -13.39 -8.27
N THR A 252 39.00 -12.78 -8.39
CA THR A 252 38.77 -11.35 -8.14
C THR A 252 37.92 -11.09 -6.91
N ASP A 253 37.72 -12.12 -6.09
CA ASP A 253 36.78 -12.08 -4.98
C ASP A 253 37.31 -11.35 -3.75
N LYS A 254 36.40 -10.89 -2.90
CA LYS A 254 36.67 -10.44 -1.54
C LYS A 254 35.54 -10.94 -0.62
N GLY A 255 35.92 -11.49 0.52
CA GLY A 255 34.98 -11.98 1.53
C GLY A 255 35.00 -13.50 1.62
N SER A 256 33.90 -14.07 2.12
CA SER A 256 33.79 -15.47 2.54
C SER A 256 32.79 -16.30 1.74
N HIS A 257 32.15 -15.70 0.74
CA HIS A 257 31.19 -16.41 -0.08
C HIS A 257 31.86 -17.40 -1.05
N ILE A 258 31.06 -18.34 -1.57
CA ILE A 258 31.54 -19.38 -2.49
C ILE A 258 30.96 -19.20 -3.89
N HIS A 259 31.68 -19.65 -4.90
CA HIS A 259 31.19 -19.70 -6.29
C HIS A 259 30.74 -21.12 -6.63
N LYS A 260 29.52 -21.24 -7.18
CA LYS A 260 28.94 -22.53 -7.56
C LYS A 260 28.18 -22.44 -8.87
N GLU A 261 28.38 -23.45 -9.71
CA GLU A 261 27.55 -23.65 -10.90
C GLU A 261 26.16 -24.12 -10.50
N THR A 262 25.12 -23.45 -11.01
CA THR A 262 23.73 -23.82 -10.77
C THR A 262 23.00 -24.02 -12.09
N ASN A 263 21.80 -24.59 -12.04
CA ASN A 263 20.90 -24.64 -13.20
C ASN A 263 20.52 -23.26 -13.76
N ARG A 264 20.79 -22.17 -13.01
CA ARG A 264 20.58 -20.78 -13.41
C ARG A 264 21.90 -20.05 -13.71
N GLY A 265 22.96 -20.80 -14.05
CA GLY A 265 24.31 -20.32 -14.32
C GLY A 265 25.17 -20.18 -13.06
N PRO A 266 26.38 -19.60 -13.19
CA PRO A 266 27.30 -19.39 -12.08
C PRO A 266 26.73 -18.41 -11.07
N ARG A 267 26.85 -18.74 -9.78
CA ARG A 267 26.33 -17.95 -8.66
C ARG A 267 27.37 -17.80 -7.56
N ALA A 268 27.39 -16.61 -6.95
CA ALA A 268 28.03 -16.37 -5.66
C ALA A 268 27.01 -16.66 -4.54
N ILE A 269 27.38 -17.48 -3.57
CA ILE A 269 26.52 -17.92 -2.45
C ILE A 269 27.07 -17.32 -1.16
N TYR A 270 26.38 -16.31 -0.63
CA TYR A 270 26.81 -15.55 0.53
C TYR A 270 26.31 -16.18 1.82
N THR A 271 27.20 -16.26 2.82
CA THR A 271 26.82 -16.65 4.17
C THR A 271 25.87 -15.60 4.76
N ILE A 272 24.81 -16.07 5.43
CA ILE A 272 23.90 -15.19 6.16
C ILE A 272 24.17 -15.37 7.67
N THR A 273 24.64 -14.37 8.39
CA THR A 273 25.01 -13.01 7.94
C THR A 273 26.47 -12.92 7.51
N ALA A 274 26.84 -11.86 6.78
CA ALA A 274 28.23 -11.46 6.60
C ALA A 274 28.93 -11.35 7.97
N SER A 275 30.24 -11.60 7.99
CA SER A 275 31.05 -11.62 9.22
C SER A 275 31.09 -10.28 9.93
N ASP A 276 30.86 -9.17 9.21
CA ASP A 276 30.73 -7.83 9.77
C ASP A 276 29.75 -7.77 10.94
N PHE A 277 28.62 -8.47 10.83
CA PHE A 277 27.59 -8.45 11.86
C PHE A 277 27.95 -9.24 13.12
N SER A 278 29.10 -9.92 13.16
CA SER A 278 29.62 -10.58 14.36
C SER A 278 30.71 -9.78 15.08
N LYS A 279 31.15 -8.64 14.52
CA LYS A 279 32.18 -7.78 15.12
C LYS A 279 31.62 -7.10 16.37
N GLU A 280 32.26 -7.33 17.53
CA GLU A 280 31.79 -6.84 18.85
C GLU A 280 31.63 -5.31 18.91
N GLU A 281 32.45 -4.58 18.17
CA GLU A 281 32.42 -3.11 18.09
C GLU A 281 31.07 -2.54 17.63
N TYR A 282 30.28 -3.29 16.85
CA TYR A 282 28.94 -2.87 16.41
C TYR A 282 27.84 -3.25 17.39
N TRP A 283 28.16 -3.88 18.52
CA TRP A 283 27.19 -4.42 19.48
C TRP A 283 27.42 -3.94 20.92
N LEU A 284 28.24 -2.91 21.12
CA LEU A 284 28.66 -2.43 22.46
C LEU A 284 27.48 -2.06 23.38
N THR A 285 26.34 -1.65 22.83
CA THR A 285 25.14 -1.29 23.60
C THR A 285 24.11 -2.42 23.69
N GLY A 286 24.41 -3.61 23.15
CA GLY A 286 23.48 -4.70 22.97
C GLY A 286 22.63 -4.61 21.69
N ASP A 287 22.54 -3.43 21.07
CA ASP A 287 21.89 -3.20 19.77
C ASP A 287 22.95 -3.07 18.67
N PHE A 288 22.57 -3.33 17.41
CA PHE A 288 23.47 -3.09 16.29
C PHE A 288 23.59 -1.59 16.05
N TYR A 289 24.81 -1.09 16.03
CA TYR A 289 25.14 0.29 15.75
C TYR A 289 26.36 0.37 14.83
N TYR A 290 26.16 0.98 13.66
CA TYR A 290 27.24 1.38 12.77
C TYR A 290 27.28 2.90 12.64
N LYS A 291 28.48 3.47 12.61
CA LYS A 291 28.75 4.88 12.32
C LYS A 291 29.71 4.96 11.13
N ASN A 292 29.28 5.69 10.10
CA ASN A 292 30.09 5.93 8.91
C ASN A 292 31.18 6.96 9.24
N ASP A 293 32.42 6.65 8.83
CA ASP A 293 33.58 7.54 9.00
C ASP A 293 33.48 8.77 8.10
N ALA A 294 32.94 8.61 6.89
CA ALA A 294 32.60 9.70 6.00
C ALA A 294 31.27 10.31 6.47
N LYS A 295 31.33 11.39 7.27
CA LYS A 295 30.15 12.12 7.77
C LYS A 295 29.08 12.31 6.68
N LYS A 296 27.88 11.78 6.91
CA LYS A 296 26.69 12.00 6.06
C LYS A 296 25.66 12.87 6.78
N SER A 297 24.72 13.42 6.03
CA SER A 297 23.70 14.33 6.56
C SER A 297 22.53 13.62 7.24
N THR A 298 22.35 12.32 7.03
CA THR A 298 21.19 11.58 7.51
C THR A 298 21.62 10.24 8.11
N SER A 299 20.85 9.74 9.06
CA SER A 299 20.98 8.42 9.67
C SER A 299 19.72 7.60 9.43
N ILE A 300 19.77 6.30 9.68
CA ILE A 300 18.60 5.41 9.63
C ILE A 300 18.47 4.53 10.86
N VAL A 301 17.24 4.23 11.21
CA VAL A 301 16.89 3.28 12.26
C VAL A 301 15.87 2.26 11.73
N ALA A 302 16.11 0.99 12.01
CA ALA A 302 15.16 -0.06 11.70
C ALA A 302 13.95 0.03 12.62
N THR A 303 12.74 0.04 12.05
CA THR A 303 11.49 0.17 12.81
C THR A 303 10.66 -1.12 12.81
N LYS A 304 10.71 -1.88 11.72
CA LYS A 304 9.95 -3.13 11.54
C LYS A 304 10.72 -4.17 10.75
N VAL A 305 10.28 -5.42 10.92
CA VAL A 305 10.66 -6.57 10.11
C VAL A 305 9.40 -7.36 9.80
N ALA A 306 9.14 -7.62 8.52
CA ALA A 306 8.05 -8.44 8.02
C ALA A 306 8.50 -9.16 6.75
N GLY A 307 8.12 -10.43 6.60
CA GLY A 307 8.60 -11.28 5.51
C GLY A 307 10.13 -11.36 5.50
N TYR A 308 10.73 -11.09 4.34
CA TYR A 308 12.18 -11.09 4.18
C TYR A 308 12.73 -9.67 4.10
N SER A 309 12.03 -8.71 4.70
CA SER A 309 12.34 -7.29 4.61
C SER A 309 12.53 -6.65 5.98
N ILE A 310 13.54 -5.79 6.08
CA ILE A 310 13.75 -4.86 7.20
C ILE A 310 13.42 -3.44 6.75
N PHE A 311 12.69 -2.68 7.57
CA PHE A 311 12.14 -1.37 7.21
C PHE A 311 12.83 -0.24 7.98
N TRP A 312 13.14 0.85 7.29
CA TRP A 312 14.02 1.91 7.77
C TRP A 312 13.33 3.27 7.81
N LYS A 313 13.44 3.95 8.94
CA LYS A 313 13.10 5.36 9.11
C LYS A 313 14.37 6.19 9.01
N GLU A 314 14.32 7.25 8.22
CA GLU A 314 15.36 8.27 8.17
C GLU A 314 15.26 9.20 9.38
N ILE A 315 16.39 9.52 9.98
CA ILE A 315 16.56 10.45 11.10
C ILE A 315 17.61 11.49 10.72
N LYS A 316 17.26 12.76 10.88
CA LYS A 316 18.13 13.92 10.60
C LYS A 316 18.79 14.39 11.88
#